data_AF-A0AA95LU68-F1
#
_entry.id   AF-A0AA95LU68-F1
#
_cell.length_a   1.000
_cell.length_b   1.000
_cell.length_c   1.000
_cell.angle_alpha   90.00
_cell.angle_beta   90.00
_cell.angle_gamma   90.00
#
_symmetry.space_group_name_H-M   'P 1'
#
loop_
_entity.id
_entity.type
_entity.pdbx_description
1 polymer ?
#
loop_
_entity_poly.entity_id
_entity_poly.type
_entity_poly.pdbx_seq_one_letter_code
_entity_poly.pdbx_strand_id
1 'polypeptide(L)' 'MIVKIVKDSSNSFLCTVQSKNGEKYVKKWFRKQENKEELGRPTFKEVEKDWKENRESFMYPNVKAL' A
#
# COMPACT_ATOMS: atom_id res chain seq x y z
N MET A 1 -13.97 -5.37 -0.47
CA MET A 1 -12.70 -4.66 -0.28
C MET A 1 -12.07 -4.56 -1.63
N ILE A 2 -11.61 -3.37 -2.03
CA ILE A 2 -10.99 -3.16 -3.34
C ILE A 2 -9.55 -2.73 -3.09
N VAL A 3 -8.59 -3.42 -3.70
CA VAL A 3 -7.17 -3.05 -3.63
C VAL A 3 -6.76 -2.45 -4.97
N LYS A 4 -6.06 -1.30 -4.91
CA LYS A 4 -5.47 -0.65 -6.07
C LYS A 4 -3.99 -0.41 -5.81
N ILE A 5 -3.16 -0.66 -6.82
CA ILE A 5 -1.71 -0.50 -6.75
C ILE A 5 -1.27 0.33 -7.93
N VAL A 6 -0.83 1.56 -7.65
CA VAL A 6 -0.39 2.54 -8.66
C VAL A 6 1.11 2.75 -8.51
N LYS A 7 1.85 2.83 -9.62
CA LYS A 7 3.27 3.19 -9.58
C LYS A 7 3.37 4.68 -9.27
N ASP A 8 4.08 5.02 -8.20
CA ASP A 8 4.39 6.41 -7.87
C ASP A 8 5.53 6.89 -8.77
N SER A 9 5.72 8.21 -8.91
CA SER A 9 6.81 8.76 -9.74
C SER A 9 8.21 8.42 -9.21
N SER A 10 8.30 8.05 -7.92
CA SER A 10 9.49 7.53 -7.24
C SER A 10 9.65 6.01 -7.37
N ASN A 11 10.73 5.44 -6.79
CA ASN A 11 10.90 3.99 -6.62
C ASN A 11 9.94 3.40 -5.57
N SER A 12 8.64 3.63 -5.75
CA SER A 12 7.61 3.19 -4.82
C SER A 12 6.27 2.96 -5.52
N PHE A 13 5.38 2.26 -4.83
CA PHE A 13 4.00 2.04 -5.24
C PHE A 13 3.06 2.63 -4.20
N LEU A 14 1.94 3.19 -4.66
CA LEU A 14 0.84 3.63 -3.82
C LEU A 14 -0.20 2.51 -3.77
N CYS A 15 -0.36 1.91 -2.60
CA CYS A 15 -1.32 0.85 -2.34
C CYS A 15 -2.54 1.46 -1.65
N THR A 16 -3.70 1.38 -2.29
CA THR A 16 -4.97 1.84 -1.74
C THR A 16 -5.87 0.65 -1.44
N VAL A 17 -6.43 0.61 -0.24
CA VAL A 17 -7.44 -0.36 0.18
C VAL A 17 -8.73 0.38 0.47
N GLN A 18 -9.81 -0.01 -0.21
CA GLN A 18 -11.16 0.47 0.06
C GLN A 18 -11.94 -0.59 0.83
N SER A 19 -12.40 -0.26 2.05
CA SER A 19 -13.25 -1.13 2.86
C SER A 19 -14.64 -1.27 2.21
N LYS A 20 -15.42 -2.27 2.63
CA LYS A 20 -16.81 -2.43 2.15
C LYS A 20 -17.69 -1.23 2.52
N ASN A 21 -17.31 -0.50 3.56
CA ASN A 21 -18.02 0.69 4.05
C ASN A 21 -17.60 1.97 3.30
N GLY A 22 -16.75 1.86 2.28
CA GLY A 22 -16.30 2.98 1.46
C GLY A 22 -15.05 3.70 2.00
N GLU A 23 -14.62 3.40 3.22
CA GLU A 23 -13.40 3.95 3.83
C GLU A 23 -12.16 3.61 2.99
N LYS A 24 -11.28 4.58 2.78
CA LYS A 24 -10.07 4.43 1.97
C LYS A 24 -8.84 4.54 2.85
N TYR A 25 -7.90 3.62 2.63
CA TYR A 25 -6.63 3.54 3.34
C TYR A 25 -5.50 3.47 2.34
N VAL A 26 -4.40 4.18 2.61
CA VAL A 26 -3.32 4.35 1.63
C VAL A 26 -1.98 4.06 2.29
N LYS A 27 -1.18 3.20 1.68
CA LYS A 27 0.19 2.92 2.10
C LYS A 27 1.14 3.19 0.95
N LYS A 28 2.25 3.86 1.24
CA LYS A 28 3.37 3.98 0.30
C LYS A 28 4.28 2.77 0.49
N TRP A 29 4.44 1.99 -0.57
CA TRP A 29 5.26 0.78 -0.61
C TRP A 29 6.59 1.09 -1.28
N PHE A 30 7.67 1.16 -0.50
CA PHE A 30 8.99 1.48 -1.02
C PHE A 30 9.67 0.24 -1.60
N ARG A 31 10.37 0.42 -2.73
CA ARG A 31 11.34 -0.56 -3.21
C ARG A 31 12.57 -0.47 -2.29
N LYS A 32 12.75 -1.38 -1.33
CA LYS A 32 14.04 -1.44 -0.61
C LYS A 32 15.11 -1.93 -1.59
N GLN A 33 16.24 -1.22 -1.63
CA GLN A 33 17.36 -1.51 -2.53
C GLN A 33 18.58 -2.08 -1.77
N GLU A 34 18.42 -2.45 -0.49
CA GLU A 34 19.57 -2.74 0.38
C GLU A 34 20.12 -4.17 0.31
N ASN A 35 19.44 -5.14 -0.32
CA ASN A 35 19.92 -6.53 -0.32
C ASN A 35 19.47 -7.34 -1.54
N LYS A 36 19.90 -6.97 -2.76
CA LYS A 36 19.86 -7.77 -4.02
C LYS A 36 18.55 -8.49 -4.44
N GLU A 37 17.48 -8.42 -3.65
CA GLU A 37 16.13 -8.79 -3.97
C GLU A 37 15.42 -7.48 -4.25
N GLU A 38 15.25 -7.16 -5.53
CA GLU A 38 14.33 -6.11 -5.91
C GLU A 38 12.94 -6.50 -5.41
N LEU A 39 12.49 -5.94 -4.28
CA LEU A 39 11.07 -6.01 -3.92
C LEU A 39 10.31 -5.41 -5.10
N GLY A 40 9.66 -6.25 -5.88
CA GLY A 40 9.00 -5.88 -7.12
C GLY A 40 7.77 -5.01 -6.87
N ARG A 41 6.94 -4.87 -7.89
CA ARG A 41 5.58 -4.36 -7.69
C ARG A 41 4.88 -5.26 -6.66
N PRO A 42 4.32 -4.72 -5.56
CA PRO A 42 3.61 -5.55 -4.60
C PRO A 42 2.41 -6.22 -5.29
N THR A 43 2.13 -7.45 -4.90
CA THR A 43 0.95 -8.18 -5.36
C THR A 43 -0.28 -7.78 -4.54
N PHE A 44 -1.46 -8.04 -5.08
CA PHE A 44 -2.70 -7.83 -4.33
C PHE A 44 -2.72 -8.62 -3.01
N LYS A 45 -2.25 -9.88 -3.01
CA LYS A 45 -2.21 -10.72 -1.81
C LYS A 45 -1.32 -10.15 -0.72
N GLU A 46 -0.16 -9.61 -1.07
CA GLU A 46 0.75 -8.97 -0.10
C GLU A 46 0.11 -7.74 0.53
N VAL A 47 -0.53 -6.89 -0.29
CA VAL A 47 -1.24 -5.70 0.20
C VAL A 47 -2.42 -6.08 1.08
N GLU A 48 -3.18 -7.11 0.72
CA GLU A 48 -4.31 -7.61 1.52
C GLU A 48 -3.85 -8.20 2.86
N LYS A 49 -2.74 -8.95 2.86
CA LYS A 49 -2.17 -9.54 4.06
C LYS A 49 -1.67 -8.45 5.00
N ASP A 50 -0.85 -7.54 4.49
CA ASP A 50 -0.30 -6.42 5.25
C ASP A 50 -1.39 -5.46 5.76
N TRP A 51 -2.48 -5.29 5.02
CA TRP A 51 -3.65 -4.54 5.51
C TRP A 51 -4.32 -5.20 6.73
N LYS A 52 -4.43 -6.53 6.75
CA LYS A 52 -5.02 -7.27 7.87
C LYS A 52 -4.10 -7.27 9.09
N GLU A 53 -2.79 -7.36 8.88
CA GLU A 53 -1.79 -7.45 9.94
C GLU A 53 -1.37 -6.07 10.47
N ASN A 54 -1.27 -5.05 9.60
CA ASN A 54 -0.69 -3.74 9.88
C ASN A 54 -1.58 -2.59 9.39
N ARG A 55 -2.86 -2.59 9.79
CA ARG A 55 -3.87 -1.61 9.34
C ARG A 55 -3.41 -0.16 9.49
N GLU A 56 -2.72 0.14 10.58
CA GLU A 56 -2.23 1.49 10.94
C GLU A 56 -1.16 2.01 9.97
N SER A 57 -0.47 1.11 9.24
CA SER A 57 0.53 1.49 8.25
C SER A 57 -0.08 2.10 6.98
N PHE A 58 -1.39 1.98 6.77
CA PHE A 58 -2.11 2.51 5.61
C PHE A 58 -2.75 3.88 5.87
N MET A 59 -1.96 4.82 6.38
CA MET A 59 -2.39 6.20 6.62
C MET A 59 -1.68 7.25 5.76
N TYR A 60 -0.91 6.89 4.74
CA TYR A 60 -0.12 7.83 3.92
C TYR A 60 -0.99 8.89 3.20
N PRO A 61 -0.59 10.18 3.15
CA PRO A 61 0.59 10.81 3.76
C PRO A 61 0.34 11.37 5.19
N ASN A 62 -0.43 10.67 6.00
CA ASN A 62 -1.02 11.08 7.29
C ASN A 62 -2.27 11.96 7.16
N VAL A 63 -2.98 11.82 6.05
CA VAL A 63 -4.23 12.51 5.79
C VAL A 63 -5.32 11.45 5.82
N LYS A 64 -6.13 11.42 6.88
CA LYS A 64 -7.47 10.82 6.76
C LYS A 64 -8.08 11.49 5.53
N ALA A 65 -8.28 10.75 4.45
CA ALA A 65 -9.07 11.26 3.33
C ALA A 65 -10.48 11.49 3.90
N LEU A 66 -10.75 12.74 4.26
CA LEU A 66 -12.05 13.25 4.69
C LEU A 66 -13.09 12.95 3.60
#